data_AF-A0A376FB64-F1
#
_entry.id   AF-A0A376FB64-F1
#
_cell.length_a   1.000
_cell.length_b   1.000
_cell.length_c   1.000
_cell.angle_alpha   90.00
_cell.angle_beta   90.00
_cell.angle_gamma   90.00
#
_symmetry.space_group_name_H-M   'P 1'
#
loop_
_entity.id
_entity.type
_entity.pdbx_description
1 polymer ?
#
loop_
_entity_poly.entity_id
_entity_poly.type
_entity_poly.pdbx_seq_one_letter_code
_entity_poly.pdbx_strand_id
1 'polypeptide(L)'
;MRLLPRRVEIARRNLELCFPEMKKAERESLLQRNFESVGMGVIETGMAWFWPSWRVKKCFTVQGYEHMEKARAKGNGVVLVGMHFLTLELGARIFGMLNPGIGVYRPNNNALLDWLQTRGRLRSNKTMLDRHDLKGMIRSLKQNEILWYAPDHDYGKTNSVFVPFFAVPGCRHDRG
;
A
#
# COMPACT_ATOMS: atom_id res chain seq x y z
N MET A 1 -12.43 11.15 19.75
CA MET A 1 -11.99 11.69 18.44
C MET A 1 -13.20 12.22 17.69
N ARG A 2 -13.19 13.48 17.23
CA ARG A 2 -14.38 14.15 16.62
C ARG A 2 -14.48 14.04 15.09
N LEU A 3 -13.44 13.51 14.41
CA LEU A 3 -13.40 13.37 12.96
C LEU A 3 -13.73 11.93 12.54
N LEU A 4 -14.52 11.77 11.47
CA LEU A 4 -14.88 10.48 10.85
C LEU A 4 -15.40 9.41 11.84
N PRO A 5 -16.51 9.67 12.56
CA PRO A 5 -16.98 8.80 13.65
C PRO A 5 -17.18 7.33 13.22
N ARG A 6 -17.73 7.11 12.02
CA ARG A 6 -17.91 5.77 11.44
C ARG A 6 -16.58 5.02 11.26
N ARG A 7 -15.51 5.71 10.85
CA ARG A 7 -14.19 5.07 10.67
C ARG A 7 -13.54 4.73 12.01
N VAL A 8 -13.79 5.55 13.04
CA VAL A 8 -13.34 5.26 14.41
C VAL A 8 -14.01 4.00 14.95
N GLU A 9 -15.32 3.84 14.73
CA GLU A 9 -16.06 2.65 15.14
C GLU A 9 -15.56 1.38 14.46
N ILE A 10 -15.33 1.43 13.15
CA ILE A 10 -14.78 0.29 12.38
C ILE A 10 -13.38 -0.08 12.89
N ALA A 11 -12.49 0.91 13.04
CA ALA A 11 -11.13 0.66 13.52
C ALA A 11 -11.11 0.08 14.95
N ARG A 12 -11.97 0.59 15.85
CA ARG A 12 -12.15 0.03 17.19
C ARG A 12 -12.57 -1.44 17.12
N ARG A 13 -13.59 -1.76 16.30
CA ARG A 13 -14.07 -3.13 16.16
C ARG A 13 -12.99 -4.06 15.61
N ASN A 14 -12.19 -3.59 14.65
CA ASN A 14 -11.07 -4.37 14.11
C ASN A 14 -10.02 -4.66 15.19
N LEU A 15 -9.67 -3.68 16.03
CA LEU A 15 -8.74 -3.89 17.15
C LEU A 15 -9.29 -4.86 18.19
N GLU A 16 -10.60 -4.84 18.45
CA GLU A 16 -11.23 -5.82 19.34
C GLU A 16 -11.12 -7.25 18.82
N LEU A 17 -11.33 -7.45 17.52
CA LEU A 17 -11.26 -8.74 16.86
C LEU A 17 -9.83 -9.25 16.71
N CYS A 18 -8.87 -8.37 16.38
CA CYS A 18 -7.47 -8.75 16.21
C CYS A 18 -6.76 -8.99 17.54
N PHE A 19 -7.15 -8.29 18.60
CA PHE A 19 -6.50 -8.33 19.92
C PHE A 19 -7.54 -8.53 21.04
N PRO A 20 -8.21 -9.69 21.10
CA PRO A 20 -9.25 -9.95 22.10
C PRO A 20 -8.70 -9.91 23.53
N GLU A 21 -7.48 -10.39 23.74
CA GLU A 21 -6.81 -10.49 25.05
C GLU A 21 -6.24 -9.14 25.56
N MET A 22 -6.21 -8.11 24.71
CA MET A 22 -5.65 -6.81 25.07
C MET A 22 -6.64 -5.98 25.89
N LYS A 23 -6.16 -5.29 26.94
CA LYS A 23 -7.04 -4.49 27.81
C LYS A 23 -7.71 -3.37 26.99
N LYS A 24 -8.95 -3.03 27.34
CA LYS A 24 -9.70 -1.95 26.67
C LYS A 24 -8.91 -0.63 26.61
N ALA A 25 -8.25 -0.25 27.71
CA ALA A 25 -7.45 0.98 27.76
C ALA A 25 -6.27 0.96 26.77
N GLU A 26 -5.59 -0.17 26.61
CA GLU A 26 -4.48 -0.34 25.66
C GLU A 26 -4.99 -0.27 24.22
N ARG A 27 -6.14 -0.89 23.92
CA ARG A 27 -6.79 -0.81 22.60
C ARG A 27 -7.22 0.61 22.24
N GLU A 28 -7.77 1.38 23.19
CA GLU A 28 -8.12 2.79 22.93
C GLU A 28 -6.88 3.67 22.72
N SER A 29 -5.78 3.42 23.45
CA SER A 29 -4.51 4.10 23.20
C SER A 29 -3.95 3.77 21.81
N LEU A 30 -4.02 2.50 21.40
CA LEU A 30 -3.60 2.07 20.07
C LEU A 30 -4.48 2.68 18.97
N LEU A 31 -5.79 2.79 19.20
CA LEU A 31 -6.74 3.45 18.31
C LEU A 31 -6.34 4.93 18.11
N GLN A 32 -6.05 5.65 19.19
CA GLN A 32 -5.61 7.04 19.09
C GLN A 32 -4.33 7.17 18.26
N ARG A 33 -3.31 6.36 18.56
CA ARG A 33 -2.05 6.33 17.80
C ARG A 33 -2.25 5.98 16.33
N ASN A 34 -3.15 5.05 16.03
CA ASN A 34 -3.48 4.69 14.64
C ASN A 34 -4.01 5.89 13.86
N PHE A 35 -4.90 6.68 14.45
CA PHE A 35 -5.43 7.87 13.79
C PHE A 35 -4.42 9.03 13.73
N GLU A 36 -3.52 9.16 14.71
CA GLU A 36 -2.37 10.07 14.59
C GLU A 36 -1.52 9.67 13.38
N SER A 37 -1.27 8.36 13.19
CA SER A 37 -0.61 7.85 11.99
C SER A 37 -1.39 8.07 10.69
N VAL A 38 -2.73 8.04 10.71
CA VAL A 38 -3.55 8.41 9.55
C VAL A 38 -3.32 9.88 9.18
N GLY A 39 -3.28 10.78 10.16
CA GLY A 39 -2.95 12.19 9.95
C GLY A 39 -1.55 12.37 9.34
N MET A 40 -0.56 11.65 9.86
CA MET A 40 0.80 11.62 9.29
C MET A 40 0.81 11.12 7.85
N GLY A 41 0.06 10.05 7.53
CA GLY A 41 -0.04 9.49 6.18
C GLY A 41 -0.54 10.48 5.13
N VAL A 42 -1.44 11.40 5.50
CA VAL A 42 -1.88 12.49 4.61
C VAL A 42 -0.72 13.44 4.29
N ILE A 43 0.06 13.81 5.30
CA ILE A 43 1.24 14.68 5.14
C ILE A 43 2.32 13.97 4.31
N GLU A 44 2.58 12.69 4.60
CA GLU A 44 3.54 11.86 3.88
C GLU A 44 3.16 11.65 2.41
N THR A 45 1.86 11.58 2.11
CA THR A 45 1.36 11.58 0.72
C THR A 45 1.75 12.88 0.02
N GLY A 46 1.58 14.02 0.69
CA GLY A 46 2.05 15.31 0.19
C GLY A 46 3.57 15.34 -0.02
N MET A 47 4.33 14.79 0.93
CA MET A 47 5.79 14.66 0.80
C MET A 47 6.17 13.82 -0.42
N ALA A 48 5.55 12.64 -0.57
CA ALA A 48 5.82 11.71 -1.66
C ALA A 48 5.58 12.35 -3.04
N TRP A 49 4.45 13.04 -3.20
CA TRP A 49 4.02 13.58 -4.48
C TRP A 49 4.66 14.91 -4.84
N PHE A 50 5.01 15.75 -3.85
CA PHE A 50 5.45 17.12 -4.12
C PHE A 50 6.90 17.39 -3.75
N TRP A 51 7.54 16.62 -2.85
CA TRP A 51 8.94 16.91 -2.50
C TRP A 51 9.91 16.59 -3.64
N PRO A 52 11.00 17.37 -3.77
CA PRO A 52 12.09 17.03 -4.68
C PRO A 52 12.85 15.81 -4.18
N SER A 53 13.43 15.04 -5.10
CA SER A 53 14.11 13.77 -4.80
C SER A 53 15.24 13.92 -3.77
N TRP A 54 16.00 15.02 -3.79
CA TRP A 54 17.09 15.28 -2.83
C TRP A 54 16.60 15.35 -1.38
N ARG A 55 15.36 15.82 -1.17
CA ARG A 55 14.78 15.94 0.18
C ARG A 55 14.29 14.59 0.67
N VAL A 56 13.63 13.83 -0.21
CA VAL A 56 13.16 12.47 0.11
C VAL A 56 14.34 11.55 0.46
N LYS A 57 15.46 11.64 -0.27
CA LYS A 57 16.69 10.85 0.02
C LYS A 57 17.22 11.00 1.45
N LYS A 58 16.94 12.12 2.13
CA LYS A 58 17.40 12.36 3.51
C LYS A 58 16.47 11.77 4.57
N CYS A 59 15.32 11.24 4.17
CA CYS A 59 14.25 10.83 5.09
C CYS A 59 14.05 9.32 5.15
N PHE A 60 14.93 8.51 4.55
CA PHE A 60 14.82 7.06 4.59
C PHE A 60 16.15 6.35 4.65
N THR A 61 16.11 5.14 5.19
CA THR A 61 17.14 4.11 5.06
C THR A 61 16.45 2.83 4.56
N VAL A 62 17.19 1.98 3.84
CA VAL A 62 16.64 0.73 3.29
C VAL A 62 17.41 -0.44 3.88
N GLN A 63 16.67 -1.44 4.35
CA GLN A 63 17.20 -2.73 4.80
C GLN A 63 16.68 -3.82 3.86
N GLY A 64 17.48 -4.85 3.57
CA GLY A 64 17.09 -5.96 2.69
C GLY A 64 17.13 -5.64 1.19
N TYR A 65 17.82 -4.57 0.78
CA TYR A 65 17.92 -4.16 -0.62
C TYR A 65 18.57 -5.22 -1.51
N GLU A 66 19.48 -6.00 -0.96
CA GLU A 66 20.18 -7.11 -1.61
C GLU A 66 19.24 -8.18 -2.16
N HIS A 67 18.03 -8.33 -1.60
CA HIS A 67 17.02 -9.24 -2.12
C HIS A 67 16.50 -8.79 -3.49
N MET A 68 16.31 -7.48 -3.67
CA MET A 68 15.88 -6.90 -4.94
C MET A 68 17.00 -7.03 -5.98
N GLU A 69 18.25 -6.76 -5.59
CA GLU A 69 19.41 -6.92 -6.49
C GLU A 69 19.56 -8.37 -6.96
N LYS A 70 19.48 -9.34 -6.04
CA LYS A 70 19.51 -10.77 -6.37
C LYS A 70 18.35 -11.18 -7.27
N ALA A 71 17.15 -10.65 -7.04
CA ALA A 71 15.98 -10.94 -7.88
C ALA A 71 16.17 -10.41 -9.30
N ARG A 72 16.65 -9.16 -9.45
CA ARG A 72 16.95 -8.55 -10.76
C ARG A 72 18.08 -9.28 -11.49
N ALA A 73 19.12 -9.73 -10.77
CA ALA A 73 20.25 -10.44 -11.36
C ALA A 73 19.87 -11.76 -12.04
N LYS A 74 18.72 -12.36 -11.68
CA LYS A 74 18.18 -13.55 -12.35
C LYS A 74 17.66 -13.29 -13.77
N GLY A 75 17.55 -12.03 -14.19
CA GLY A 75 17.09 -11.66 -15.53
C GLY A 75 15.63 -11.99 -15.80
N ASN A 76 14.81 -12.08 -14.75
CA ASN A 76 13.36 -12.29 -14.81
C ASN A 76 12.63 -11.07 -14.24
N GLY A 77 11.38 -10.86 -14.66
CA GLY A 77 10.49 -9.88 -14.02
C GLY A 77 10.27 -10.18 -12.54
N VAL A 78 10.07 -9.11 -11.76
CA VAL A 78 9.90 -9.20 -10.30
C VAL A 78 8.49 -8.77 -9.94
N VAL A 79 7.76 -9.65 -9.25
CA VAL A 79 6.50 -9.27 -8.60
C VAL A 79 6.84 -8.80 -7.19
N LEU A 80 6.71 -7.50 -6.95
CA LEU A 80 6.84 -6.92 -5.62
C LEU A 80 5.48 -6.91 -4.94
N VAL A 81 5.33 -7.80 -3.95
CA VAL A 81 4.11 -7.90 -3.16
C VAL A 81 4.16 -6.89 -2.01
N GLY A 82 3.25 -5.92 -2.04
CA GLY A 82 3.09 -4.92 -0.99
C GLY A 82 1.86 -5.16 -0.13
N MET A 83 1.73 -4.38 0.94
CA MET A 83 0.49 -4.25 1.73
C MET A 83 0.14 -2.76 1.81
N HIS A 84 -1.12 -2.41 2.05
CA HIS A 84 -1.58 -1.05 2.31
C HIS A 84 -1.23 -0.67 3.75
N PHE A 85 -0.07 -0.03 3.92
CA PHE A 85 0.31 0.66 5.15
C PHE A 85 0.08 2.17 5.00
N LEU A 86 0.02 2.90 6.12
CA LEU A 86 -0.33 4.33 6.13
C LEU A 86 0.64 5.20 5.32
N THR A 87 1.92 4.81 5.28
CA THR A 87 2.99 5.55 4.58
C THR A 87 3.18 5.09 3.13
N LEU A 88 2.17 4.42 2.54
CA LEU A 88 2.25 3.72 1.24
C LEU A 88 2.83 4.57 0.12
N GLU A 89 2.32 5.79 -0.06
CA GLU A 89 2.75 6.67 -1.16
C GLU A 89 4.22 7.07 -1.02
N LEU A 90 4.69 7.30 0.21
CA LEU A 90 6.09 7.60 0.48
C LEU A 90 6.96 6.37 0.25
N GLY A 91 6.52 5.19 0.67
CA GLY A 91 7.18 3.92 0.37
C GLY A 91 7.30 3.66 -1.13
N ALA A 92 6.22 3.88 -1.90
CA ALA A 92 6.22 3.75 -3.35
C ALA A 92 7.15 4.76 -4.04
N ARG A 93 7.22 6.00 -3.52
CA ARG A 93 8.17 7.02 -3.98
C ARG A 93 9.62 6.59 -3.74
N ILE A 94 9.94 6.15 -2.53
CA ILE A 94 11.28 5.69 -2.13
C ILE A 94 11.69 4.49 -2.96
N PHE A 95 10.82 3.48 -3.06
CA PHE A 95 11.09 2.28 -3.84
C PHE A 95 11.36 2.62 -5.30
N GLY A 96 10.48 3.39 -5.95
CA GLY A 96 10.66 3.76 -7.34
C GLY A 96 11.89 4.65 -7.59
N MET A 97 12.36 5.42 -6.60
CA MET A 97 13.63 6.17 -6.72
C MET A 97 14.85 5.25 -6.84
N LEU A 98 14.77 4.03 -6.29
CA LEU A 98 15.85 3.03 -6.34
C LEU A 98 15.61 2.01 -7.46
N ASN A 99 14.34 1.69 -7.69
CA ASN A 99 13.88 0.62 -8.59
C ASN A 99 12.58 1.06 -9.29
N PRO A 100 12.67 1.89 -10.34
CA PRO A 100 11.49 2.31 -11.09
C PRO A 100 10.73 1.09 -11.60
N GLY A 101 9.47 0.96 -11.19
CA GLY A 101 8.60 -0.15 -11.52
C GLY A 101 7.25 0.29 -12.09
N ILE A 102 6.36 -0.68 -12.24
CA ILE A 102 5.02 -0.52 -12.76
C ILE A 102 4.05 -0.77 -11.61
N GLY A 103 3.25 0.24 -11.26
CA GLY A 103 2.27 0.14 -10.18
C GLY A 103 0.93 -0.38 -10.68
N VAL A 104 0.38 -1.40 -10.03
CA VAL A 104 -1.00 -1.81 -10.27
C VAL A 104 -1.95 -0.91 -9.46
N TYR A 105 -3.00 -0.38 -10.09
CA TYR A 105 -3.97 0.46 -9.39
C TYR A 105 -5.39 0.33 -9.93
N ARG A 106 -6.34 0.87 -9.16
CA ARG A 106 -7.70 1.18 -9.59
C ARG A 106 -7.81 2.70 -9.72
N PRO A 107 -8.34 3.24 -10.82
CA PRO A 107 -8.61 4.66 -10.94
C PRO A 107 -9.50 5.19 -9.82
N ASN A 108 -9.20 6.41 -9.36
CA ASN A 108 -10.02 7.10 -8.38
C ASN A 108 -11.35 7.52 -9.02
N ASN A 109 -12.44 7.47 -8.26
CA ASN A 109 -13.76 7.93 -8.74
C ASN A 109 -13.76 9.44 -9.10
N ASN A 110 -12.87 10.22 -8.48
CA ASN A 110 -12.67 11.63 -8.81
C ASN A 110 -11.48 11.78 -9.78
N ALA A 111 -11.76 12.25 -11.00
CA ALA A 111 -10.77 12.38 -12.07
C ALA A 111 -9.60 13.33 -11.72
N LEU A 112 -9.85 14.40 -10.95
CA LEU A 112 -8.78 15.31 -10.52
C LEU A 112 -7.83 14.62 -9.53
N LEU A 113 -8.40 13.88 -8.58
CA LEU A 113 -7.60 13.10 -7.63
C LEU A 113 -6.85 11.98 -8.33
N ASP A 114 -7.46 11.32 -9.31
CA ASP A 114 -6.82 10.28 -10.11
C ASP A 114 -5.61 10.83 -10.88
N TRP A 115 -5.78 11.96 -11.55
CA TRP A 115 -4.70 12.65 -12.25
C TRP A 115 -3.58 13.05 -11.30
N LEU A 116 -3.91 13.61 -10.14
CA LEU A 116 -2.93 14.07 -9.16
C LEU A 116 -2.13 12.90 -8.58
N GLN A 117 -2.81 11.83 -8.19
CA GLN A 117 -2.21 10.60 -7.68
C GLN A 117 -1.29 9.97 -8.73
N THR A 118 -1.77 9.82 -9.96
CA THR A 118 -1.00 9.25 -11.07
C THR A 118 0.25 10.10 -11.33
N ARG A 119 0.09 11.43 -11.43
CA ARG A 119 1.22 12.35 -11.59
C ARG A 119 2.24 12.21 -10.46
N GLY A 120 1.79 12.08 -9.21
CA GLY A 120 2.65 11.89 -8.05
C GLY A 120 3.45 10.59 -8.11
N ARG A 121 2.78 9.47 -8.41
CA ARG A 121 3.40 8.14 -8.49
C ARG A 121 4.40 8.01 -9.64
N LEU A 122 4.10 8.61 -10.79
CA LEU A 122 4.97 8.59 -11.99
C LEU A 122 6.25 9.43 -11.83
N ARG A 123 6.42 10.21 -10.75
CA ARG A 123 7.69 10.90 -10.48
C ARG A 123 8.85 9.94 -10.22
N SER A 124 8.56 8.73 -9.75
CA SER A 124 9.53 7.67 -9.40
C SER A 124 9.34 6.39 -10.20
N ASN A 125 8.18 6.21 -10.81
CA ASN A 125 7.76 4.94 -11.39
C ASN A 125 7.55 5.09 -12.88
N LYS A 126 7.62 3.97 -13.60
CA LYS A 126 7.59 3.96 -15.07
C LYS A 126 6.20 4.23 -15.60
N THR A 127 5.22 3.46 -15.14
CA THR A 127 3.82 3.59 -15.54
C THR A 127 2.91 2.95 -14.49
N MET A 128 1.60 3.09 -14.69
CA MET A 128 0.57 2.46 -13.88
C MET A 128 -0.26 1.55 -14.79
N LEU A 129 -0.60 0.35 -14.29
CA LEU A 129 -1.49 -0.60 -14.96
C LEU A 129 -2.80 -0.72 -14.19
N ASP A 130 -3.91 -0.79 -14.92
CA ASP A 130 -5.20 -1.10 -14.31
C ASP A 130 -5.16 -2.51 -13.73
N ARG A 131 -5.75 -2.67 -12.54
CA ARG A 131 -5.81 -3.96 -11.84
C ARG A 131 -6.49 -5.09 -12.62
N HIS A 132 -7.30 -4.78 -13.63
CA HIS A 132 -7.95 -5.80 -14.48
C HIS A 132 -7.11 -6.15 -15.72
N ASP A 133 -6.02 -5.41 -15.99
CA ASP A 133 -5.14 -5.69 -17.14
C ASP A 133 -4.08 -6.77 -16.82
N LEU A 134 -4.57 -8.00 -16.63
CA LEU A 134 -3.70 -9.16 -16.38
C LEU A 134 -2.72 -9.42 -17.53
N LYS A 135 -3.12 -9.14 -18.77
CA LYS A 135 -2.27 -9.31 -19.95
C LYS A 135 -1.10 -8.32 -19.92
N GLY A 136 -1.37 -7.06 -19.59
CA GLY A 136 -0.36 -6.03 -19.37
C GLY A 136 0.62 -6.42 -18.27
N MET A 137 0.11 -6.91 -17.13
CA MET A 137 0.96 -7.38 -16.02
C MET A 137 1.91 -8.51 -16.45
N ILE A 138 1.40 -9.54 -17.12
CA ILE A 138 2.22 -10.66 -17.61
C ILE A 138 3.24 -10.16 -18.64
N ARG A 139 2.86 -9.26 -19.54
CA ARG A 139 3.75 -8.68 -20.53
C ARG A 139 4.90 -7.92 -19.87
N SER A 140 4.62 -7.09 -18.87
CA SER A 140 5.63 -6.37 -18.10
C SER A 140 6.63 -7.31 -17.44
N LEU A 141 6.15 -8.39 -16.80
CA LEU A 141 7.02 -9.38 -16.18
C LEU A 141 7.93 -10.09 -17.20
N LYS A 142 7.40 -10.41 -18.40
CA LYS A 142 8.20 -10.96 -19.51
C LYS A 142 9.24 -9.99 -20.07
N GLN A 143 9.06 -8.69 -19.84
CA GLN A 143 10.01 -7.63 -20.22
C GLN A 143 11.01 -7.32 -19.10
N ASN A 144 11.10 -8.18 -18.08
CA ASN A 144 12.00 -8.01 -16.93
C ASN A 144 11.72 -6.75 -16.11
N GLU A 145 10.46 -6.30 -16.11
CA GLU A 145 10.01 -5.18 -15.29
C GLU A 145 9.69 -5.61 -13.86
N ILE A 146 9.66 -4.62 -12.97
CA ILE A 146 9.12 -4.78 -11.62
C ILE A 146 7.65 -4.41 -11.66
N LEU A 147 6.79 -5.32 -11.20
CA LEU A 147 5.37 -5.10 -11.02
C LEU A 147 5.05 -5.00 -9.53
N TRP A 148 4.59 -3.84 -9.08
CA TRP A 148 4.11 -3.66 -7.71
C TRP A 148 2.64 -4.04 -7.60
N TYR A 149 2.36 -5.07 -6.81
CA TYR A 149 1.04 -5.65 -6.64
C TYR A 149 0.68 -5.74 -5.15
N ALA A 150 -0.47 -5.17 -4.81
CA ALA A 150 -1.04 -5.20 -3.47
C ALA A 150 -2.24 -6.17 -3.46
N PRO A 151 -2.06 -7.42 -2.98
CA PRO A 151 -3.13 -8.43 -2.95
C PRO A 151 -4.14 -8.18 -1.82
N ASP A 152 -3.94 -7.14 -1.02
CA ASP A 152 -4.64 -6.92 0.24
C ASP A 152 -5.90 -6.05 0.11
N HIS A 153 -6.51 -6.03 -1.07
CA HIS A 153 -7.88 -5.55 -1.27
C HIS A 153 -8.66 -6.60 -2.08
N ASP A 154 -9.93 -6.86 -1.69
CA ASP A 154 -10.79 -7.87 -2.30
C ASP A 154 -11.07 -7.58 -3.78
N TYR A 155 -10.93 -8.60 -4.62
CA TYR A 155 -11.26 -8.59 -6.04
C TYR A 155 -12.68 -9.12 -6.32
N GLY A 156 -13.46 -9.40 -5.27
CA GLY A 156 -14.85 -9.86 -5.35
C GLY A 156 -15.01 -11.36 -5.06
N LYS A 157 -16.27 -11.80 -5.06
CA LYS A 157 -16.68 -13.14 -4.60
C LYS A 157 -16.03 -14.32 -5.33
N THR A 158 -15.55 -14.13 -6.55
CA THR A 158 -15.07 -15.22 -7.42
C THR A 158 -13.57 -15.50 -7.29
N ASN A 159 -12.78 -14.58 -6.74
CA ASN A 159 -11.31 -14.68 -6.70
C ASN A 159 -10.72 -14.47 -5.29
N SER A 160 -11.49 -14.75 -4.23
CA SER A 160 -11.02 -14.66 -2.84
C SER A 160 -10.81 -16.05 -2.23
N VAL A 161 -9.67 -16.24 -1.56
CA VAL A 161 -9.38 -17.42 -0.74
C VAL A 161 -9.60 -17.04 0.73
N PHE A 162 -10.40 -17.82 1.45
CA PHE A 162 -10.58 -17.61 2.89
C PHE A 162 -9.35 -18.15 3.63
N VAL A 163 -8.65 -17.26 4.33
CA VAL A 163 -7.50 -17.62 5.17
C VAL A 163 -7.72 -17.06 6.58
N PRO A 164 -7.24 -17.75 7.63
CA PRO A 164 -7.23 -17.17 8.97
C PRO A 164 -6.47 -15.85 8.97
N PHE A 165 -7.06 -14.81 9.54
CA PHE A 165 -6.41 -13.50 9.72
C PHE A 165 -6.60 -13.06 11.17
N PHE A 166 -5.49 -13.01 11.92
CA PHE A 166 -5.48 -12.88 13.38
C PHE A 166 -6.35 -13.94 14.09
N ALA A 167 -7.04 -13.55 15.16
CA ALA A 167 -7.87 -14.41 15.98
C ALA A 167 -9.25 -14.73 15.37
N VAL A 168 -9.49 -14.31 14.12
CA VAL A 168 -10.79 -14.51 13.46
C VAL A 168 -10.70 -15.66 12.44
N PRO A 169 -11.40 -16.78 12.68
CA PRO A 169 -11.54 -17.82 11.67
C PRO A 169 -12.41 -17.34 10.50
N GLY A 170 -12.00 -17.63 9.27
CA GLY A 170 -12.80 -17.32 8.07
C GLY A 170 -12.87 -15.84 7.70
N CYS A 171 -11.82 -15.07 8.03
CA CYS A 171 -11.75 -13.67 7.62
C CYS A 171 -11.66 -13.53 6.10
N ARG A 172 -12.51 -12.67 5.55
CA ARG A 172 -12.38 -12.15 4.19
C ARG A 172 -11.45 -10.94 4.24
N HIS A 173 -10.76 -10.66 3.13
CA HIS A 173 -10.34 -9.30 2.85
C HIS A 173 -11.60 -8.40 2.80
N ASP A 174 -11.94 -7.77 3.93
CA ASP A 174 -12.86 -6.63 4.13
C ASP A 174 -14.20 -6.58 3.30
N ARG A 175 -15.33 -6.49 4.02
CA ARG A 175 -16.49 -5.70 3.58
C ARG A 175 -16.35 -4.31 4.24
N GLY A 176 -16.40 -3.25 3.44
CA GLY A 176 -15.94 -1.90 3.83
C GLY A 176 -16.80 -1.05 4.77
#